data_AF-A0A7X7P763-F1
#
_entry.id   AF-A0A7X7P763-F1
#
_cell.length_a   1.000
_cell.length_b   1.000
_cell.length_c   1.000
_cell.angle_alpha   90.00
_cell.angle_beta   90.00
_cell.angle_gamma   90.00
#
_symmetry.space_group_name_H-M   'P 1'
#
loop_
_entity.id
_entity.type
_entity.pdbx_description
1 polymer ?
#
loop_
_entity_poly.entity_id
_entity_poly.type
_entity_poly.pdbx_seq_one_letter_code
_entity_poly.pdbx_strand_id
1 'polypeptide(L)'
;MNKRPVEDGEEEQDPKAQVPTRFMSWQDAIFLLVIAGLVVGGYYYFQYTKQKGTKQFAECQKLFEANDLLASEVCYEKTWELSYVTDSMELDRQHYLGLISDKRTVQMDVFQLVEASFLEGDSAKAFEEMTKMSEPLLLLDQDQIDLWKEWSKKSAIKAAISAATPISVTDSSQKQ
;
A
#
# COMPACT_ATOMS: atom_id res chain seq x y z
N MET A 1 30.88 97.88 -45.46
CA MET A 1 29.80 97.56 -46.42
C MET A 1 30.39 96.51 -47.35
N ASN A 2 30.12 95.20 -47.21
CA ASN A 2 28.84 94.51 -47.45
C ASN A 2 28.34 93.64 -46.26
N LYS A 3 27.01 93.51 -46.17
CA LYS A 3 26.17 92.68 -45.27
C LYS A 3 25.94 91.29 -45.94
N ARG A 4 26.15 90.13 -45.26
CA ARG A 4 25.19 89.19 -44.57
C ARG A 4 24.10 88.56 -45.47
N PRO A 5 23.61 87.30 -45.26
CA PRO A 5 23.23 86.64 -43.99
C PRO A 5 23.76 85.19 -43.80
N VAL A 6 23.99 84.67 -42.58
CA VAL A 6 23.09 83.88 -41.67
C VAL A 6 22.35 82.71 -42.36
N GLU A 7 22.84 81.50 -42.11
CA GLU A 7 22.09 80.23 -41.91
C GLU A 7 22.84 79.56 -40.73
N ASP A 8 22.30 79.46 -39.51
CA ASP A 8 21.23 78.57 -39.05
C ASP A 8 21.42 77.13 -39.56
N GLY A 9 22.00 76.28 -38.73
CA GLY A 9 22.27 74.90 -39.12
C GLY A 9 23.05 74.11 -38.09
N GLU A 10 22.40 73.90 -36.94
CA GLU A 10 22.47 72.67 -36.14
C GLU A 10 23.81 72.37 -35.42
N GLU A 11 23.75 72.52 -34.10
CA GLU A 11 24.50 71.69 -33.17
C GLU A 11 24.26 70.23 -33.56
N GLU A 12 25.13 69.66 -34.39
CA GLU A 12 25.17 68.21 -34.60
C GLU A 12 25.81 67.61 -33.34
N GLN A 13 25.00 67.60 -32.30
CA GLN A 13 25.13 66.74 -31.14
C GLN A 13 25.12 65.33 -31.71
N ASP A 14 26.31 64.82 -32.05
CA ASP A 14 26.56 63.43 -32.41
C ASP A 14 25.60 62.59 -31.57
N PRO A 15 24.67 61.83 -32.17
CA PRO A 15 23.76 61.02 -31.39
C PRO A 15 24.68 60.07 -30.63
N LYS A 16 24.84 60.32 -29.31
CA LYS A 16 25.47 59.36 -28.40
C LYS A 16 24.76 58.07 -28.71
N ALA A 17 25.48 57.17 -29.39
CA ALA A 17 24.96 55.89 -29.78
C ALA A 17 24.26 55.36 -28.53
N GLN A 18 22.95 55.11 -28.62
CA GLN A 18 22.25 54.42 -27.57
C GLN A 18 22.98 53.09 -27.44
N VAL A 19 23.90 53.01 -26.48
CA VAL A 19 24.56 51.78 -26.11
C VAL A 19 23.38 50.87 -25.81
N PRO A 20 23.19 49.78 -26.57
CA PRO A 20 22.08 48.90 -26.31
C PRO A 20 22.21 48.52 -24.86
N THR A 21 21.27 48.98 -24.03
CA THR A 21 21.21 48.62 -22.63
C THR A 21 21.09 47.12 -22.64
N ARG A 22 22.21 46.45 -22.33
CA ARG A 22 22.28 45.00 -22.24
C ARG A 22 21.45 44.65 -21.01
N PHE A 23 20.14 44.55 -21.19
CA PHE A 23 19.15 44.33 -20.13
C PHE A 23 19.31 42.98 -19.43
N MET A 24 20.26 42.15 -19.87
CA MET A 24 20.54 40.87 -19.27
C MET A 24 22.04 40.57 -19.30
N SER A 25 22.63 40.49 -18.11
CA SER A 25 23.97 39.93 -17.91
C SER A 25 23.98 38.47 -18.36
N TRP A 26 25.07 37.99 -18.95
CA TRP A 26 25.20 36.58 -19.31
C TRP A 26 25.07 35.65 -18.09
N GLN A 27 25.45 36.14 -16.90
CA GLN A 27 25.23 35.43 -15.63
C GLN A 27 23.74 35.29 -15.30
N ASP A 28 22.94 36.31 -15.61
CA ASP A 28 21.49 36.30 -15.39
C ASP A 28 20.81 35.30 -16.34
N ALA A 29 21.30 35.17 -17.58
CA ALA A 29 20.85 34.14 -18.52
C ALA A 29 21.19 32.71 -18.03
N ILE A 30 22.38 32.50 -17.46
CA ILE A 30 22.76 31.21 -16.84
C ILE A 30 21.87 30.91 -15.63
N PHE A 31 21.60 31.92 -14.79
CA PHE A 31 20.74 31.77 -13.63
C PHE A 31 19.31 31.38 -14.01
N LEU A 32 18.74 32.02 -15.04
CA LEU A 32 17.44 31.61 -15.58
C LEU A 32 17.44 30.18 -16.15
N LEU A 33 18.53 29.73 -16.79
CA LEU A 33 18.65 28.35 -17.25
C LEU A 33 18.69 27.34 -16.11
N VAL A 34 19.36 27.66 -14.99
CA VAL A 34 19.36 26.82 -13.79
C VAL A 34 17.95 26.73 -13.19
N ILE A 35 17.25 27.86 -13.08
CA ILE A 35 15.85 27.88 -12.62
C ILE A 35 14.97 27.05 -13.55
N ALA A 36 15.08 27.24 -14.86
CA ALA A 36 14.32 26.46 -15.83
C ALA A 36 14.62 24.95 -15.70
N GLY A 37 15.89 24.58 -15.52
CA GLY A 37 16.29 23.20 -15.26
C GLY A 37 15.71 22.62 -13.98
N LEU A 38 15.67 23.40 -12.89
CA LEU A 38 15.06 22.99 -11.63
C LEU A 38 13.55 22.84 -11.74
N VAL A 39 12.86 23.75 -12.44
CA VAL A 39 11.42 23.68 -12.65
C VAL A 39 11.05 22.44 -13.48
N VAL A 40 11.75 22.23 -14.60
CA VAL A 40 11.52 21.07 -15.45
C VAL A 40 11.89 19.77 -14.73
N GLY A 41 13.04 19.73 -14.07
CA GLY A 41 13.48 18.58 -13.29
C GLY A 41 12.52 18.23 -12.15
N GLY A 42 12.06 19.24 -11.41
CA GLY A 42 11.06 19.09 -10.35
C GLY A 42 9.73 18.56 -10.87
N TYR A 43 9.27 19.04 -12.04
CA TYR A 43 8.05 18.53 -12.67
C TYR A 43 8.16 17.04 -13.05
N TYR A 44 9.26 16.63 -13.70
CA TYR A 44 9.47 15.22 -14.04
C TYR A 44 9.62 14.34 -12.81
N TYR A 45 10.33 14.81 -11.79
CA TYR A 45 10.47 14.10 -10.53
C TYR A 45 9.10 13.91 -9.84
N PHE A 46 8.29 14.97 -9.76
CA PHE A 46 6.94 14.90 -9.20
C PHE A 46 6.03 13.91 -9.95
N GLN A 47 6.06 13.94 -11.28
CA GLN A 47 5.28 12.99 -12.08
C GLN A 47 5.75 11.55 -11.88
N TYR A 48 7.07 11.33 -11.77
CA TYR A 48 7.64 10.02 -11.48
C TYR A 48 7.20 9.50 -10.11
N THR A 49 7.31 10.30 -9.05
CA THR A 49 6.90 9.90 -7.69
C THR A 49 5.41 9.62 -7.63
N LYS A 50 4.59 10.43 -8.32
CA LYS A 50 3.14 10.20 -8.43
C LYS A 50 2.82 8.87 -9.10
N GLN A 51 3.43 8.57 -10.25
CA GLN A 51 3.22 7.30 -10.94
C GLN A 51 3.68 6.11 -10.10
N LYS A 52 4.84 6.23 -9.44
CA LYS A 52 5.36 5.18 -8.56
C LYS A 52 4.39 4.89 -7.41
N GLY A 53 3.90 5.93 -6.72
CA GLY A 53 2.92 5.76 -5.65
C GLY A 53 1.62 5.12 -6.14
N THR A 54 1.03 5.64 -7.23
CA THR A 54 -0.20 5.07 -7.79
C THR A 54 -0.06 3.60 -8.18
N LYS A 55 1.10 3.20 -8.73
CA LYS A 55 1.36 1.81 -9.15
C LYS A 55 1.49 0.89 -7.94
N GLN A 56 2.24 1.32 -6.92
CA GLN A 56 2.41 0.53 -5.69
C GLN A 56 1.06 0.26 -5.02
N PHE A 57 0.22 1.28 -4.86
CA PHE A 57 -1.13 1.12 -4.27
C PHE A 57 -2.01 0.18 -5.10
N ALA A 58 -1.98 0.29 -6.43
CA ALA A 58 -2.72 -0.62 -7.31
C ALA A 58 -2.22 -2.06 -7.23
N GLU A 59 -0.92 -2.29 -7.04
CA GLU A 59 -0.36 -3.62 -6.81
C GLU A 59 -0.81 -4.20 -5.46
N CYS A 60 -0.79 -3.40 -4.40
CA CYS A 60 -1.23 -3.84 -3.08
C CYS A 60 -2.74 -4.19 -3.06
N GLN A 61 -3.55 -3.40 -3.76
CA GLN A 61 -4.97 -3.66 -3.92
C GLN A 61 -5.21 -4.97 -4.69
N LYS A 62 -4.46 -5.24 -5.76
CA LYS A 62 -4.58 -6.51 -6.49
C LYS A 62 -4.26 -7.73 -5.61
N LEU A 63 -3.25 -7.62 -4.74
CA LEU A 63 -2.94 -8.68 -3.78
C LEU A 63 -4.09 -8.88 -2.78
N PHE A 64 -4.69 -7.79 -2.31
CA PHE A 64 -5.86 -7.84 -1.44
C PHE A 64 -7.05 -8.52 -2.13
N GLU A 65 -7.36 -8.12 -3.36
CA GLU A 65 -8.45 -8.68 -4.17
C GLU A 65 -8.20 -10.15 -4.53
N ALA A 66 -6.94 -10.56 -4.69
CA ALA A 66 -6.53 -11.95 -4.86
C ALA A 66 -6.60 -12.77 -3.55
N ASN A 67 -7.04 -12.17 -2.44
CA ASN A 67 -7.10 -12.76 -1.10
C ASN A 67 -5.73 -13.20 -0.56
N ASP A 68 -4.62 -12.67 -1.10
CA ASP A 68 -3.28 -12.83 -0.56
C ASP A 68 -3.03 -11.73 0.48
N LEU A 69 -3.69 -11.88 1.63
CA LEU A 69 -3.76 -10.85 2.66
C LEU A 69 -2.39 -10.58 3.31
N LEU A 70 -1.54 -11.60 3.47
CA LEU A 70 -0.18 -11.42 4.01
C LEU A 70 0.70 -10.63 3.05
N ALA A 71 0.70 -10.97 1.75
CA ALA A 71 1.45 -10.20 0.78
C ALA A 71 0.90 -8.78 0.63
N SER A 72 -0.42 -8.64 0.71
CA SER A 72 -1.09 -7.33 0.66
C SER A 72 -0.69 -6.44 1.84
N GLU A 73 -0.70 -6.94 3.07
CA GLU A 73 -0.26 -6.21 4.26
C GLU A 73 1.17 -5.70 4.11
N VAL A 74 2.11 -6.60 3.74
CA VAL A 74 3.51 -6.25 3.51
C VAL A 74 3.65 -5.21 2.39
N CYS A 75 2.81 -5.29 1.35
CA CYS A 75 2.80 -4.31 0.27
C CYS A 75 2.34 -2.94 0.77
N TYR A 76 1.25 -2.88 1.54
CA TYR A 76 0.74 -1.64 2.11
C TYR A 76 1.70 -1.04 3.12
N GLU A 77 2.41 -1.84 3.93
CA GLU A 77 3.45 -1.33 4.83
C GLU A 77 4.60 -0.65 4.08
N LYS A 78 5.01 -1.18 2.92
CA LYS A 78 6.03 -0.53 2.07
C LYS A 78 5.59 0.83 1.53
N THR A 79 4.29 1.12 1.49
CA THR A 79 3.80 2.43 1.01
C THR A 79 4.13 3.57 1.97
N TRP A 80 4.46 3.30 3.24
CA TRP A 80 4.92 4.33 4.19
C TRP A 80 6.21 5.01 3.75
N GLU A 81 7.02 4.34 2.92
CA GLU A 81 8.28 4.87 2.38
C GLU A 81 8.08 5.77 1.14
N LEU A 82 6.83 5.92 0.65
CA LEU A 82 6.55 6.71 -0.55
C LEU A 82 6.54 8.20 -0.23
N SER A 83 7.24 8.97 -1.06
CA SER A 83 7.29 10.44 -0.95
C SER A 83 6.03 11.15 -1.47
N TYR A 84 5.15 10.43 -2.17
CA TYR A 84 3.88 10.94 -2.68
C TYR A 84 2.77 9.93 -2.36
N VAL A 85 1.83 10.36 -1.53
CA VAL A 85 0.61 9.65 -1.16
C VAL A 85 -0.51 10.70 -1.09
N THR A 86 -1.67 10.42 -1.69
CA THR A 86 -2.84 11.29 -1.58
C THR A 86 -3.68 10.90 -0.37
N ASP A 87 -4.51 11.81 0.15
CA ASP A 87 -5.41 11.52 1.27
C ASP A 87 -6.30 10.29 1.00
N SER A 88 -6.75 10.11 -0.24
CA SER A 88 -7.51 8.91 -0.62
C SER A 88 -6.70 7.62 -0.47
N MET A 89 -5.43 7.62 -0.89
CA MET A 89 -4.53 6.47 -0.76
C MET A 89 -4.20 6.19 0.71
N GLU A 90 -4.05 7.25 1.51
CA GLU A 90 -3.87 7.13 2.96
C GLU A 90 -5.05 6.40 3.60
N LEU A 91 -6.27 6.83 3.28
CA LEU A 91 -7.50 6.21 3.77
C LEU A 91 -7.61 4.76 3.31
N ASP A 92 -7.31 4.47 2.04
CA ASP A 92 -7.30 3.11 1.51
C ASP A 92 -6.31 2.22 2.27
N ARG A 93 -5.08 2.69 2.49
CA ARG A 93 -4.08 1.95 3.27
C ARG A 93 -4.60 1.61 4.67
N GLN A 94 -5.06 2.61 5.40
CA GLN A 94 -5.54 2.42 6.77
C GLN A 94 -6.73 1.47 6.81
N HIS A 95 -7.64 1.57 5.83
CA HIS A 95 -8.77 0.68 5.70
C HIS A 95 -8.34 -0.77 5.50
N TYR A 96 -7.46 -1.04 4.52
CA TYR A 96 -7.04 -2.42 4.21
C TYR A 96 -6.18 -3.03 5.31
N LEU A 97 -5.23 -2.28 5.89
CA LEU A 97 -4.44 -2.74 7.03
C LEU A 97 -5.33 -3.02 8.24
N GLY A 98 -6.32 -2.15 8.50
CA GLY A 98 -7.33 -2.36 9.54
C GLY A 98 -8.12 -3.65 9.34
N LEU A 99 -8.64 -3.89 8.13
CA LEU A 99 -9.39 -5.11 7.82
C LEU A 99 -8.56 -6.39 7.99
N ILE A 100 -7.28 -6.36 7.61
CA ILE A 100 -6.36 -7.50 7.79
C ILE A 100 -6.11 -7.74 9.28
N SER A 101 -5.86 -6.68 10.05
CA SER A 101 -5.67 -6.74 11.50
C SER A 101 -6.91 -7.27 12.23
N ASP A 102 -8.11 -6.84 11.83
CA ASP A 102 -9.38 -7.31 12.40
C ASP A 102 -9.55 -8.81 12.15
N LYS A 103 -9.30 -9.28 10.93
CA LYS A 103 -9.34 -10.71 10.58
C LYS A 103 -8.32 -11.51 11.41
N ARG A 104 -7.09 -11.01 11.54
CA ARG A 104 -6.07 -11.64 12.37
C ARG A 104 -6.52 -11.74 13.83
N THR A 105 -7.12 -10.69 14.37
CA THR A 105 -7.60 -10.68 15.76
C THR A 105 -8.66 -11.76 15.98
N VAL A 106 -9.64 -11.85 15.09
CA VAL A 106 -10.68 -12.91 15.16
C VAL A 106 -10.05 -14.30 15.08
N GLN A 107 -9.06 -14.52 14.22
CA GLN A 107 -8.35 -15.80 14.15
C GLN A 107 -7.56 -16.11 15.43
N MET A 108 -6.92 -15.10 16.03
CA MET A 108 -6.21 -15.26 17.30
C MET A 108 -7.17 -15.62 18.44
N ASP A 109 -8.36 -15.03 18.48
CA ASP A 109 -9.39 -15.38 19.46
C ASP A 109 -9.81 -16.85 19.30
N VAL A 110 -10.09 -17.30 18.07
CA VAL A 110 -10.40 -18.71 17.79
C VAL A 110 -9.24 -19.62 18.20
N PHE A 111 -8.00 -19.24 17.86
CA PHE A 111 -6.81 -20.00 18.25
C PHE A 111 -6.74 -20.19 19.77
N GLN A 112 -6.91 -19.12 20.54
CA GLN A 112 -6.87 -19.17 22.01
C GLN A 112 -8.00 -20.02 22.60
N LEU A 113 -9.22 -19.94 22.05
CA LEU A 113 -10.34 -20.78 22.48
C LEU A 113 -10.07 -22.27 22.24
N VAL A 114 -9.49 -22.60 21.08
CA VAL A 114 -9.11 -23.97 20.72
C VAL A 114 -8.01 -24.48 21.65
N GLU A 115 -6.97 -23.68 21.87
CA GLU A 115 -5.86 -24.01 22.77
C GLU A 115 -6.36 -24.25 24.19
N ALA A 116 -7.18 -23.34 24.75
CA ALA A 116 -7.77 -23.49 26.08
C ALA A 116 -8.58 -24.78 26.19
N SER A 117 -9.40 -25.10 25.17
CA SER A 117 -10.21 -26.32 25.16
C SER A 117 -9.35 -27.60 25.13
N PHE A 118 -8.22 -27.59 24.41
CA PHE A 118 -7.26 -28.69 24.45
C PHE A 118 -6.57 -28.83 25.81
N LEU A 119 -6.20 -27.71 26.45
CA LEU A 119 -5.58 -27.71 27.79
C LEU A 119 -6.55 -28.20 28.88
N GLU A 120 -7.85 -27.91 28.73
CA GLU A 120 -8.92 -28.44 29.59
C GLU A 120 -9.24 -29.92 29.32
N GLY A 121 -8.67 -30.52 28.27
CA GLY A 121 -8.91 -31.90 27.86
C GLY A 121 -10.20 -32.12 27.06
N ASP A 122 -10.96 -31.07 26.76
CA ASP A 122 -12.18 -31.14 25.95
C ASP A 122 -11.87 -31.01 24.45
N SER A 123 -11.37 -32.11 23.89
CA SER A 123 -11.08 -32.18 22.46
C SER A 123 -12.32 -32.03 21.57
N ALA A 124 -13.53 -32.33 22.07
CA ALA A 124 -14.74 -32.20 21.25
C ALA A 124 -15.08 -30.74 21.02
N LYS A 125 -15.08 -29.95 22.11
CA LYS A 125 -15.25 -28.50 22.05
C LYS A 125 -14.14 -27.82 21.25
N ALA A 126 -12.88 -28.26 21.43
CA ALA A 126 -11.77 -27.73 20.65
C ALA A 126 -12.01 -27.88 19.14
N PHE A 127 -12.42 -29.06 18.67
CA PHE A 127 -12.69 -29.28 17.24
C PHE A 127 -13.92 -28.52 16.73
N GLU A 128 -14.93 -28.28 17.56
CA GLU A 128 -16.06 -27.41 17.21
C GLU A 128 -15.59 -25.97 16.99
N GLU A 129 -14.82 -25.42 17.93
CA GLU A 129 -14.27 -24.06 17.84
C GLU A 129 -13.34 -23.90 16.62
N MET A 130 -12.58 -24.95 16.27
CA MET A 130 -11.72 -24.92 15.07
C MET A 130 -12.49 -24.65 13.77
N THR A 131 -13.79 -24.98 13.69
CA THR A 131 -14.60 -24.72 12.48
C THR A 131 -14.88 -23.23 12.26
N LYS A 132 -14.69 -22.39 13.29
CA LYS A 132 -14.89 -20.94 13.23
C LYS A 132 -13.70 -20.20 12.63
N MET A 133 -12.57 -20.88 12.42
CA MET A 133 -11.38 -20.30 11.82
C MET A 133 -11.62 -19.97 10.35
N SER A 134 -11.50 -18.70 9.98
CA SER A 134 -11.62 -18.26 8.58
C SER A 134 -10.29 -18.37 7.84
N GLU A 135 -10.30 -18.84 6.59
CA GLU A 135 -9.15 -18.77 5.68
C GLU A 135 -9.06 -17.41 4.96
N PRO A 136 -7.86 -16.97 4.52
CA PRO A 136 -6.55 -17.59 4.71
C PRO A 136 -6.03 -17.39 6.14
N LEU A 137 -5.22 -18.32 6.65
CA LEU A 137 -4.60 -18.19 7.97
C LEU A 137 -3.61 -17.01 8.00
N LEU A 138 -3.80 -16.11 8.96
CA LEU A 138 -3.03 -14.88 9.20
C LEU A 138 -2.24 -14.94 10.52
N LEU A 139 -2.09 -16.15 11.07
CA LEU A 139 -1.19 -16.40 12.20
C LEU A 139 0.23 -16.05 11.77
N LEU A 140 0.92 -15.24 12.58
CA LEU A 140 2.26 -14.74 12.26
C LEU A 140 3.37 -15.60 12.90
N ASP A 141 3.07 -16.24 14.02
CA ASP A 141 4.03 -17.04 14.77
C ASP A 141 4.11 -18.46 14.21
N GLN A 142 5.33 -18.89 13.92
CA GLN A 142 5.60 -20.23 13.37
C GLN A 142 5.13 -21.33 14.32
N ASP A 143 5.27 -21.13 15.63
CA ASP A 143 4.83 -22.10 16.63
C ASP A 143 3.31 -22.25 16.62
N GLN A 144 2.58 -21.14 16.50
CA GLN A 144 1.11 -21.15 16.38
C GLN A 144 0.66 -21.82 15.08
N ILE A 145 1.33 -21.53 13.96
CA ILE A 145 1.06 -22.16 12.67
C ILE A 145 1.24 -23.68 12.77
N ASP A 146 2.32 -24.15 13.41
CA ASP A 146 2.64 -25.56 13.49
C ASP A 146 1.71 -26.31 14.47
N LEU A 147 1.35 -25.69 15.60
CA LEU A 147 0.29 -26.19 16.48
C LEU A 147 -1.06 -26.31 15.76
N TRP A 148 -1.44 -25.28 14.99
CA TRP A 148 -2.68 -25.30 14.23
C TRP A 148 -2.69 -26.42 13.18
N LYS A 149 -1.58 -26.64 12.48
CA LYS A 149 -1.40 -27.78 11.56
C LYS A 149 -1.50 -29.13 12.26
N GLU A 150 -1.01 -29.25 13.49
CA GLU A 150 -1.12 -30.49 14.26
C GLU A 150 -2.58 -30.76 14.66
N TRP A 151 -3.27 -29.75 15.21
CA TRP A 151 -4.66 -29.88 15.63
C TRP A 151 -5.60 -30.16 14.45
N SER A 152 -5.37 -29.52 13.31
CA SER A 152 -6.18 -29.74 12.11
C SER A 152 -6.03 -31.17 11.57
N LYS A 153 -4.82 -31.75 11.62
CA LYS A 153 -4.61 -33.17 11.31
C LYS A 153 -5.37 -34.09 12.26
N LYS A 154 -5.33 -33.83 13.58
CA LYS A 154 -6.06 -34.61 14.58
C LYS A 154 -7.58 -34.53 14.36
N SER A 155 -8.08 -33.33 14.05
CA SER A 155 -9.49 -33.09 13.70
C SER A 155 -9.90 -33.88 12.45
N ALA A 156 -9.11 -33.80 11.39
CA ALA A 156 -9.37 -34.51 10.13
C ALA A 156 -9.38 -36.05 10.31
N ILE A 157 -8.47 -36.59 11.12
CA ILE A 157 -8.45 -38.02 11.45
C ILE A 157 -9.72 -38.41 12.21
N LYS A 158 -10.14 -37.63 13.21
CA LYS A 158 -11.39 -37.88 13.95
C LYS A 158 -12.60 -37.86 13.01
N ALA A 159 -12.69 -36.87 12.13
CA ALA A 159 -13.76 -36.77 11.15
C ALA A 159 -13.78 -37.96 10.18
N ALA A 160 -12.62 -38.40 9.70
CA ALA A 160 -12.50 -39.58 8.84
C ALA A 160 -12.91 -40.87 9.54
N ILE A 161 -12.54 -41.05 10.81
CA ILE A 161 -12.96 -42.21 11.62
C ILE A 161 -14.48 -42.20 11.82
N SER A 162 -15.06 -41.06 12.19
CA SER A 162 -16.51 -40.93 12.37
C SER A 162 -17.30 -41.18 11.08
N ALA A 163 -16.76 -40.77 9.92
CA ALA A 163 -17.37 -41.04 8.62
C ALA A 163 -17.23 -42.51 8.18
N ALA A 164 -16.18 -43.21 8.64
CA ALA A 164 -15.91 -44.60 8.30
C ALA A 164 -16.63 -45.63 9.20
N THR A 165 -17.12 -45.23 10.38
CA THR A 165 -17.98 -46.08 11.22
C THR A 165 -19.41 -46.09 10.68
N PRO A 166 -19.89 -47.20 10.07
CA PRO A 166 -21.28 -47.31 9.67
C PRO A 166 -22.16 -47.29 10.93
N ILE A 167 -23.21 -46.47 10.90
CA ILE A 167 -24.25 -46.47 11.93
C ILE A 167 -25.03 -47.79 11.78
N SER A 168 -24.53 -48.88 12.37
CA SER A 168 -25.30 -50.12 12.49
C SER A 168 -26.33 -49.92 13.60
N VAL A 169 -27.40 -49.17 13.31
CA VAL A 169 -28.62 -49.28 14.10
C VAL A 169 -29.16 -50.67 13.80
N THR A 170 -28.87 -51.60 14.70
CA THR A 170 -29.57 -52.87 14.79
C THR A 170 -30.98 -52.54 15.25
N ASP A 171 -31.89 -52.36 14.29
CA ASP A 171 -33.33 -52.44 14.56
C ASP A 171 -33.70 -53.92 14.68
N SER A 172 -33.36 -54.50 15.82
CA SER A 172 -33.68 -55.87 16.17
C SER A 172 -34.23 -55.92 17.60
N SER A 173 -35.34 -55.21 17.86
CA SER A 173 -36.33 -55.62 18.87
C SER A 173 -37.60 -54.77 18.85
N GLN A 174 -38.65 -55.27 18.21
CA GLN A 174 -39.97 -55.51 18.81
C GLN A 174 -40.83 -56.27 17.78
N LYS A 175 -40.77 -57.61 17.81
CA LYS A 175 -41.72 -58.53 18.48
C LYS A 175 -43.08 -58.63 17.79
N GLN A 176 -43.25 -59.82 17.20
CA GLN A 176 -44.46 -60.67 17.08
C GLN A 176 -45.78 -60.09 17.56
#